data_AF-R7AGT1-F1
#
_entry.id   AF-R7AGT1-F1
#
_cell.length_a   1.000
_cell.length_b   1.000
_cell.length_c   1.000
_cell.angle_alpha   90.00
_cell.angle_beta   90.00
_cell.angle_gamma   90.00
#
_symmetry.space_group_name_H-M   'P 1'
#
loop_
_entity.id
_entity.type
_entity.pdbx_description
1 polymer ?
#
loop_
_entity_poly.entity_id
_entity_poly.type
_entity_poly.pdbx_seq_one_letter_code
_entity_poly.pdbx_strand_id
1 'polypeptide(L)'
;MGTIQSILTQLCDRIAATGAAIRLAYDKIPISDPPCRYMTGAVTAVQLASPSDYAGGSLYPLKLQLEFHLLAPAEDTPGMLYDRLEQQLMTPILDSGYTVMQLRAEAPQIQPRLNKMELTAQVTLLCRYQRKEGSA
;
A
#
# COMPACT_ATOMS: atom_id res chain seq x y z
N MET A 1 -3.17 17.18 -2.14
CA MET A 1 -3.32 15.70 -2.20
C MET A 1 -1.99 15.09 -1.84
N GLY A 2 -1.95 14.22 -0.83
CA GLY A 2 -0.71 13.51 -0.46
C GLY A 2 -0.41 12.40 -1.47
N THR A 3 0.86 12.24 -1.86
CA THR A 3 1.31 11.07 -2.62
C THR A 3 1.28 9.82 -1.73
N ILE A 4 1.16 8.63 -2.32
CA ILE A 4 1.19 7.35 -1.58
C ILE A 4 2.42 7.25 -0.67
N GLN A 5 3.58 7.72 -1.17
CA GLN A 5 4.81 7.84 -0.40
C GLN A 5 4.63 8.68 0.87
N SER A 6 4.08 9.90 0.74
CA SER A 6 3.90 10.80 1.90
C SER A 6 3.01 10.18 2.99
N ILE A 7 1.99 9.42 2.57
CA ILE A 7 1.06 8.80 3.49
C ILE A 7 1.72 7.59 4.17
N LEU A 8 2.48 6.78 3.44
CA LEU A 8 3.24 5.66 4.00
C LEU A 8 4.29 6.14 5.01
N THR A 9 4.99 7.24 4.73
CA THR A 9 5.96 7.83 5.67
C THR A 9 5.29 8.30 6.96
N GLN A 10 4.19 9.07 6.87
CA GLN A 10 3.44 9.51 8.05
C GLN A 10 2.89 8.34 8.88
N LEU A 11 2.52 7.25 8.21
CA LEU A 11 2.09 6.02 8.86
C LEU A 11 3.21 5.38 9.67
N CYS A 12 4.37 5.17 9.05
CA CYS A 12 5.54 4.62 9.73
C CYS A 12 5.90 5.45 10.97
N ASP A 13 5.89 6.78 10.87
CA ASP A 13 6.21 7.68 11.99
C ASP A 13 5.19 7.56 13.13
N ARG A 14 3.89 7.52 12.81
CA ARG A 14 2.82 7.37 13.82
C ARG A 14 2.83 6.00 14.50
N ILE A 15 3.08 4.95 13.75
CA ILE A 15 3.20 3.58 14.26
C ILE A 15 4.42 3.49 15.19
N ALA A 16 5.57 4.02 14.76
CA ALA A 16 6.78 4.01 15.57
C ALA A 16 6.60 4.75 16.90
N ALA A 17 5.78 5.81 16.91
CA ALA A 17 5.46 6.56 18.11
C ALA A 17 4.45 5.86 19.05
N THR A 18 3.57 4.99 18.53
CA THR A 18 2.42 4.44 19.30
C THR A 18 2.50 2.94 19.58
N GLY A 19 3.32 2.18 18.84
CA GLY A 19 3.46 0.73 18.98
C GLY A 19 2.19 -0.07 18.64
N ALA A 20 1.14 0.58 18.14
CA ALA A 20 -0.15 -0.04 17.83
C ALA A 20 -0.38 -0.15 16.32
N ALA A 21 -1.14 -1.17 15.89
CA ALA A 21 -1.59 -1.30 14.51
C ALA A 21 -2.60 -0.17 14.20
N ILE A 22 -2.14 0.89 13.54
CA ILE A 22 -3.02 1.98 13.10
C ILE A 22 -3.68 1.55 11.80
N ARG A 23 -4.98 1.27 11.84
CA ARG A 23 -5.80 1.11 10.63
C ARG A 23 -6.07 2.49 10.06
N LEU A 24 -5.26 2.92 9.11
CA LEU A 24 -5.48 4.15 8.36
C LEU A 24 -6.14 3.81 7.03
N ALA A 25 -7.33 4.36 6.81
CA ALA A 25 -7.97 4.39 5.49
C ALA A 25 -7.35 5.54 4.70
N TYR A 26 -6.89 5.25 3.50
CA TYR A 26 -6.45 6.24 2.53
C TYR A 26 -7.68 6.65 1.76
N ASP A 27 -8.13 7.88 1.97
CA ASP A 27 -9.22 8.44 1.17
C ASP A 27 -8.83 8.51 -0.31
N LYS A 28 -9.82 8.23 -1.14
CA LYS A 28 -9.79 8.10 -2.61
C LYS A 28 -8.71 8.96 -3.26
N ILE A 29 -7.70 8.33 -3.83
CA ILE A 29 -6.70 8.97 -4.68
C ILE A 29 -7.23 8.88 -6.12
N PRO A 30 -7.61 9.99 -6.77
CA PRO A 30 -7.92 9.96 -8.19
C PRO A 30 -6.63 9.68 -8.96
N ILE A 31 -6.68 8.64 -9.80
CA ILE A 31 -5.55 8.24 -10.64
C ILE A 31 -5.62 8.93 -12.02
N SER A 32 -6.81 9.34 -12.47
CA SER A 32 -6.99 10.10 -13.71
C SER A 32 -8.26 10.94 -13.70
N ASP A 33 -8.35 11.85 -14.67
CA ASP A 33 -9.57 12.59 -15.03
C ASP A 33 -10.72 11.64 -15.45
N PRO A 34 -12.00 12.11 -15.44
CA PRO A 34 -13.18 11.28 -15.62
C PRO A 34 -13.24 10.54 -16.97
N PRO A 35 -13.80 9.30 -17.04
CA PRO A 35 -14.52 8.58 -15.99
C PRO A 35 -13.59 8.07 -14.88
N CYS A 36 -13.85 8.53 -13.65
CA CYS A 36 -12.82 8.59 -12.63
C CYS A 36 -12.34 7.21 -12.19
N ARG A 37 -11.03 7.03 -12.30
CA ARG A 37 -10.28 5.92 -11.72
C ARG A 37 -9.88 6.33 -10.31
N TYR A 38 -10.19 5.49 -9.34
CA TYR A 38 -9.88 5.75 -7.94
C TYR A 38 -9.10 4.59 -7.37
N MET A 39 -8.10 4.89 -6.56
CA MET A 39 -7.51 3.91 -5.68
C MET A 39 -7.73 4.33 -4.24
N THR A 40 -8.25 3.40 -3.45
CA THR A 40 -8.28 3.50 -1.99
C THR A 40 -7.31 2.48 -1.44
N GLY A 41 -6.59 2.85 -0.39
CA GLY A 41 -5.69 1.96 0.33
C GLY A 41 -6.09 1.88 1.79
N ALA A 42 -5.66 0.85 2.50
CA ALA A 42 -5.74 0.79 3.94
C ALA A 42 -4.56 -0.01 4.51
N VAL A 43 -4.04 0.41 5.67
CA VAL A 43 -3.13 -0.45 6.44
C VAL A 43 -3.96 -1.44 7.22
N THR A 44 -3.80 -2.73 6.91
CA THR A 44 -4.56 -3.82 7.53
C THR A 44 -3.82 -4.46 8.68
N ALA A 45 -2.49 -4.44 8.68
CA ALA A 45 -1.68 -4.89 9.80
C ALA A 45 -0.32 -4.19 9.88
N VAL A 46 0.22 -4.12 11.11
CA VAL A 46 1.56 -3.62 11.39
C VAL A 46 2.24 -4.53 12.38
N GLN A 47 3.46 -4.94 12.08
CA GLN A 47 4.26 -5.83 12.91
C GLN A 47 5.71 -5.37 12.95
N LEU A 48 6.43 -5.69 14.03
CA LEU A 48 7.88 -5.64 13.99
C LEU A 48 8.37 -6.71 13.01
N ALA A 49 9.26 -6.34 12.11
CA ALA A 49 9.84 -7.33 11.20
C ALA A 49 10.73 -8.30 11.99
N SER A 50 10.66 -9.58 11.65
CA SER A 50 11.58 -10.57 12.21
C SER A 50 12.97 -10.35 11.62
N PRO A 51 14.07 -10.59 12.36
CA PRO A 51 15.42 -10.62 11.79
C PRO A 51 15.56 -11.52 10.56
N SER A 52 14.72 -12.56 10.44
CA SER A 52 14.66 -13.43 9.27
C SER A 52 14.09 -12.75 8.02
N ASP A 53 13.24 -11.72 8.17
CA ASP A 53 12.65 -10.99 7.04
C ASP A 53 13.69 -10.08 6.33
N TYR A 54 14.80 -9.73 7.00
CA TYR A 54 15.76 -8.74 6.50
C TYR A 54 17.24 -9.13 6.70
N ALA A 55 17.52 -10.43 6.83
CA ALA A 55 18.84 -11.01 7.12
C ALA A 55 20.02 -10.18 6.57
N GLY A 56 20.59 -9.29 7.41
CA GLY A 56 21.63 -8.34 6.97
C GLY A 56 21.65 -6.96 7.62
N GLY A 57 20.62 -6.50 8.35
CA GLY A 57 20.76 -5.23 9.09
C GLY A 57 19.48 -4.65 9.69
N SER A 58 19.61 -3.81 10.72
CA SER A 58 18.53 -3.19 11.52
C SER A 58 17.68 -2.13 10.80
N LEU A 59 17.80 -2.02 9.48
CA LEU A 59 17.16 -0.97 8.68
C LEU A 59 15.67 -1.19 8.45
N TYR A 60 15.14 -2.41 8.63
CA TYR A 60 13.74 -2.72 8.38
C TYR A 60 13.01 -3.27 9.60
N PRO A 61 12.72 -2.45 10.63
CA PRO A 61 12.12 -2.90 11.88
C PRO A 61 10.60 -3.07 11.75
N LEU A 62 9.97 -2.63 10.65
CA LEU A 62 8.52 -2.67 10.48
C LEU A 62 8.13 -3.42 9.22
N LYS A 63 7.13 -4.29 9.39
CA LYS A 63 6.41 -4.99 8.34
C LYS A 63 4.97 -4.46 8.30
N LEU A 64 4.56 -3.94 7.15
CA LEU A 64 3.21 -3.42 6.91
C LEU A 64 2.45 -4.35 5.97
N GLN A 65 1.18 -4.60 6.28
CA GLN A 65 0.22 -5.15 5.33
C GLN A 65 -0.72 -4.05 4.91
N LEU A 66 -0.86 -3.90 3.60
CA LEU A 66 -1.68 -2.89 2.95
C LEU A 66 -2.70 -3.61 2.07
N GLU A 67 -3.92 -3.10 2.03
CA GLU A 67 -4.97 -3.53 1.10
C GLU A 67 -5.36 -2.34 0.23
N PHE A 68 -5.49 -2.57 -1.07
CA PHE A 68 -5.81 -1.57 -2.07
C PHE A 68 -7.01 -2.02 -2.89
N HIS A 69 -7.89 -1.07 -3.18
CA HIS A 69 -8.99 -1.25 -4.10
C HIS A 69 -8.81 -0.25 -5.23
N LEU A 70 -8.66 -0.76 -6.44
CA LEU A 70 -8.61 0.02 -7.66
C LEU A 70 -9.96 -0.08 -8.36
N LEU A 71 -10.65 1.06 -8.49
CA LEU A 71 -11.91 1.19 -9.21
C LEU A 71 -11.67 1.86 -10.56
N ALA A 72 -12.11 1.21 -11.63
CA ALA A 72 -11.97 1.65 -13.01
C ALA A 72 -13.32 1.56 -13.76
N PRO A 73 -13.46 2.21 -14.92
CA PRO A 73 -14.61 2.00 -15.80
C PRO A 73 -14.83 0.52 -16.11
N ALA A 74 -16.09 0.08 -16.23
CA ALA A 74 -16.40 -1.34 -16.53
C ALA A 74 -15.92 -1.80 -17.92
N GLU A 75 -15.60 -0.86 -18.81
CA GLU A 75 -15.04 -1.08 -20.14
C GLU A 75 -13.52 -1.34 -20.13
N ASP A 76 -12.83 -1.08 -19.02
CA ASP A 76 -11.41 -1.42 -18.89
C ASP A 76 -11.23 -2.95 -18.87
N THR A 77 -10.08 -3.43 -19.34
CA THR A 77 -9.73 -4.85 -19.27
C THR A 77 -9.01 -5.18 -17.96
N PRO A 78 -9.03 -6.45 -17.49
CA PRO A 78 -8.25 -6.88 -16.33
C PRO A 78 -6.77 -6.51 -16.42
N GLY A 79 -6.15 -6.65 -17.59
CA GLY A 79 -4.74 -6.30 -17.82
C GLY A 79 -4.44 -4.82 -17.51
N MET A 80 -5.34 -3.92 -17.93
CA MET A 80 -5.19 -2.48 -17.65
C MET A 80 -5.25 -2.14 -16.16
N LEU A 81 -5.96 -2.92 -15.34
CA LEU A 81 -5.98 -2.71 -13.90
C LEU A 81 -4.68 -3.18 -13.25
N TYR A 82 -4.12 -4.31 -13.69
CA TYR A 82 -2.81 -4.78 -13.23
C TYR A 82 -1.69 -3.81 -13.60
N ASP A 83 -1.65 -3.32 -14.84
CA ASP A 83 -0.66 -2.34 -15.29
C ASP A 83 -0.69 -1.06 -14.44
N ARG A 84 -1.90 -0.62 -14.04
CA ARG A 84 -2.04 0.55 -13.16
C ARG A 84 -1.67 0.27 -11.73
N LEU A 85 -2.00 -0.90 -11.20
CA LEU A 85 -1.52 -1.33 -9.89
C LEU A 85 0.02 -1.29 -9.87
N GLU A 86 0.66 -1.76 -10.94
CA GLU A 86 2.11 -1.69 -11.05
C GLU A 86 2.61 -0.24 -11.10
N GLN A 87 2.15 0.56 -12.05
CA GLN A 87 2.66 1.92 -12.27
C GLN A 87 2.35 2.90 -11.14
N GLN A 88 1.18 2.78 -10.52
CA GLN A 88 0.68 3.79 -9.56
C GLN A 88 0.88 3.39 -8.12
N LEU A 89 1.08 2.10 -7.83
CA LEU A 89 1.31 1.62 -6.48
C LEU A 89 2.70 1.01 -6.32
N MET A 90 3.06 0.04 -7.17
CA MET A 90 4.31 -0.70 -7.00
C MET A 90 5.55 0.15 -7.31
N THR A 91 5.57 0.84 -8.46
CA THR A 91 6.72 1.70 -8.83
C THR A 91 6.99 2.77 -7.78
N PRO A 92 6.00 3.56 -7.30
CA PRO A 92 6.26 4.55 -6.26
C PRO A 92 6.71 3.96 -4.92
N ILE A 93 6.20 2.77 -4.54
CA ILE A 93 6.63 2.08 -3.32
C ILE A 93 8.11 1.69 -3.41
N LEU A 94 8.51 1.11 -4.54
CA LEU A 94 9.89 0.67 -4.78
C LEU A 94 10.85 1.87 -4.82
N ASP A 95 10.45 2.95 -5.51
CA ASP A 95 11.23 4.20 -5.58
C ASP A 95 11.38 4.89 -4.22
N SER A 96 10.46 4.62 -3.29
CA SER A 96 10.46 5.18 -1.94
C SER A 96 11.35 4.42 -0.96
N GLY A 97 12.03 3.35 -1.39
CA GLY A 97 12.94 2.58 -0.53
C GLY A 97 12.25 1.58 0.40
N TYR A 98 10.98 1.24 0.15
CA TYR A 98 10.31 0.11 0.78
C TYR A 98 10.65 -1.17 0.01
N THR A 99 10.81 -2.29 0.73
CA THR A 99 10.96 -3.60 0.09
C THR A 99 9.62 -4.30 0.04
N VAL A 100 9.19 -4.72 -1.15
CA VAL A 100 7.96 -5.50 -1.30
C VAL A 100 8.26 -6.97 -1.03
N MET A 101 7.64 -7.53 0.00
CA MET A 101 7.76 -8.94 0.36
C MET A 101 6.80 -9.82 -0.41
N GLN A 102 5.58 -9.31 -0.62
CA GLN A 102 4.52 -10.06 -1.26
C GLN A 102 3.49 -9.11 -1.86
N LEU A 103 3.02 -9.45 -3.06
CA LEU A 103 1.85 -8.86 -3.70
C LEU A 103 0.86 -9.99 -3.99
N ARG A 104 -0.39 -9.82 -3.57
CA ARG A 104 -1.51 -10.72 -3.90
C ARG A 104 -2.61 -9.85 -4.49
N ALA A 105 -3.01 -10.12 -5.72
CA ALA A 105 -4.13 -9.44 -6.34
C ALA A 105 -5.23 -10.47 -6.65
N GLU A 106 -6.47 -10.12 -6.32
CA GLU A 106 -7.63 -10.92 -6.69
C GLU A 106 -7.97 -10.70 -8.17
N ALA A 107 -8.69 -11.63 -8.78
CA ALA A 107 -9.15 -11.45 -10.15
C ALA A 107 -10.09 -10.23 -10.22
N PRO A 108 -9.89 -9.29 -11.18
CA PRO A 108 -10.78 -8.15 -11.32
C PRO A 108 -12.24 -8.56 -11.50
N GLN A 109 -13.14 -7.85 -10.83
CA GLN A 109 -14.58 -8.13 -10.85
C GLN A 109 -15.38 -6.89 -11.23
N ILE A 110 -16.51 -7.08 -11.89
CA ILE A 110 -17.46 -5.99 -12.12
C ILE A 110 -18.27 -5.79 -10.84
N GLN A 111 -18.20 -4.62 -10.23
CA GLN A 111 -19.11 -4.18 -9.17
C GLN A 111 -20.43 -3.70 -9.79
N PRO A 112 -21.53 -4.48 -9.70
CA PRO A 112 -22.76 -4.18 -10.45
C PRO A 112 -23.43 -2.88 -9.97
N ARG A 113 -23.30 -2.57 -8.67
CA ARG A 113 -23.88 -1.37 -8.05
C ARG A 113 -23.22 -0.07 -8.52
N LEU A 114 -21.94 -0.13 -8.92
CA LEU A 114 -21.17 1.03 -9.34
C LEU A 114 -20.98 1.09 -10.86
N ASN A 115 -21.30 0.03 -11.58
CA ASN A 115 -20.94 -0.16 -12.99
C ASN A 115 -19.44 0.11 -13.24
N LYS A 116 -18.60 -0.49 -12.39
CA LYS A 116 -17.14 -0.33 -12.40
C LYS A 116 -16.45 -1.68 -12.32
N MET A 117 -15.26 -1.76 -12.89
CA MET A 117 -14.34 -2.85 -12.63
C MET A 117 -13.53 -2.55 -11.37
N GLU A 118 -13.43 -3.52 -10.48
CA GLU A 118 -12.66 -3.44 -9.24
C GLU A 118 -11.54 -4.47 -9.27
N LEU A 119 -10.35 -4.05 -8.83
CA LEU A 119 -9.24 -4.92 -8.49
C LEU A 119 -8.87 -4.70 -7.03
N THR A 120 -8.91 -5.78 -6.24
CA THR A 120 -8.44 -5.78 -4.85
C THR A 120 -7.03 -6.37 -4.80
N ALA A 121 -6.10 -5.68 -4.15
CA ALA A 121 -4.72 -6.13 -3.99
C ALA A 121 -4.22 -5.95 -2.55
N GLN A 122 -3.57 -6.97 -2.02
CA GLN A 122 -2.87 -6.92 -0.75
C GLN A 122 -1.35 -6.89 -0.99
N VAL A 123 -0.67 -5.94 -0.35
CA VAL A 123 0.78 -5.79 -0.41
C VAL A 123 1.38 -5.91 0.98
N THR A 124 2.42 -6.73 1.13
CA THR A 124 3.24 -6.77 2.33
C THR A 124 4.55 -6.05 2.07
N LEU A 125 4.86 -5.02 2.86
CA LEU A 125 6.05 -4.19 2.73
C LEU A 125 6.95 -4.31 3.96
N LEU A 126 8.26 -4.22 3.76
CA LEU A 126 9.23 -3.87 4.79
C LEU A 126 9.59 -2.39 4.66
N CYS A 127 9.52 -1.68 5.78
CA CYS A 127 9.77 -0.24 5.83
C CYS A 127 11.19 0.03 6.30
N ARG A 128 11.94 0.79 5.51
CA ARG A 128 13.26 1.24 5.90
C ARG A 128 13.13 2.30 6.98
N TYR A 129 13.12 1.89 8.24
CA TYR A 129 13.00 2.75 9.40
C TYR A 129 14.14 2.42 10.37
N GLN A 130 14.84 3.38 10.93
CA GLN A 130 15.76 3.07 12.02
C GLN A 130 15.00 3.32 13.31
N ARG A 131 14.71 2.27 14.09
CA ARG A 131 14.15 2.44 15.42
C ARG A 131 15.14 3.32 16.19
N LYS A 132 14.76 4.56 16.51
CA LYS A 132 15.48 5.32 17.54
C LYS A 132 15.32 4.50 18.80
N GLU A 133 16.37 3.78 19.19
CA GLU A 133 16.43 3.23 20.55
C GLU A 133 16.18 4.41 21.48
N GLY A 134 15.13 4.31 22.29
CA GLY A 134 14.87 5.31 23.30
C GLY A 134 16.11 5.40 24.16
N SER A 135 16.68 6.60 24.28
CA SER A 135 17.53 6.91 25.42
C SER A 135 16.69 6.57 26.66
N ALA A 136 17.21 5.67 27.48
CA ALA A 136 16.58 5.15 28.69
C ALA A 136 15.99 6.25 29.60
#